data_AF-A0A0Q8ACR7-F1
#
_entry.id   AF-A0A0Q8ACR7-F1
#
_cell.length_a   1.000
_cell.length_b   1.000
_cell.length_c   1.000
_cell.angle_alpha   90.00
_cell.angle_beta   90.00
_cell.angle_gamma   90.00
#
_symmetry.space_group_name_H-M   'P 1'
#
loop_
_entity.id
_entity.type
_entity.pdbx_description
1 polymer ?
#
loop_
_entity_poly.entity_id
_entity_poly.type
_entity_poly.pdbx_seq_one_letter_code
_entity_poly.pdbx_strand_id
1 'polypeptide(L)'
;MVMIDAKNIKKQIFLMFIGVAFFGAFGPSNLKYFWWWYFFIVVVGFGFSLYLIYCCERYILLLATVLSVAICIFPYIAGSLAYLIVSDYFDKGDPRSVAIGIAPITIVLMMFLVILYSKASFFPFECVGNRVAPRPKRIVNSRNYNLGLISGVSTLTGSMFLKSVGAETGGMFVVVACTVLSVILLFYVRHGIRGLRTLRIRERKMPTPYTFMQIDEIREARSRWWLGRLFKWLGSLRQSTGS
;
A
#
# COMPACT_ATOMS: atom_id res chain seq x y z
N MET A 1 7.59 -10.01 -7.36
CA MET A 1 6.65 -10.05 -6.22
C MET A 1 7.51 -10.17 -4.97
N VAL A 2 7.46 -9.17 -4.09
CA VAL A 2 8.35 -9.10 -2.91
C VAL A 2 8.09 -10.30 -2.02
N MET A 3 9.14 -11.07 -1.72
CA MET A 3 9.09 -12.19 -0.79
C MET A 3 8.88 -11.62 0.61
N ILE A 4 7.70 -11.84 1.18
CA ILE A 4 7.36 -11.39 2.53
C ILE A 4 8.05 -12.35 3.49
N ASP A 5 9.32 -12.06 3.79
CA ASP A 5 10.13 -12.81 4.75
C ASP A 5 9.70 -12.47 6.18
N ALA A 6 9.52 -13.48 7.04
CA ALA A 6 9.06 -13.39 8.42
C ALA A 6 9.80 -12.31 9.24
N LYS A 7 11.10 -12.11 8.97
CA LYS A 7 11.93 -11.10 9.64
C LYS A 7 11.66 -9.67 9.16
N ASN A 8 11.24 -9.51 7.91
CA ASN A 8 11.04 -8.21 7.26
C ASN A 8 9.59 -7.74 7.26
N ILE A 9 8.62 -8.60 7.58
CA ILE A 9 7.17 -8.27 7.62
C ILE A 9 6.92 -7.01 8.47
N LYS A 10 7.47 -7.00 9.70
CA LYS A 10 7.31 -5.86 10.61
C LYS A 10 7.86 -4.57 9.99
N LYS A 11 9.09 -4.62 9.47
CA LYS A 11 9.75 -3.46 8.87
C LYS A 11 8.97 -2.95 7.66
N GLN A 12 8.49 -3.84 6.80
CA GLN A 12 7.75 -3.49 5.59
C GLN A 12 6.39 -2.86 5.91
N ILE A 13 5.60 -3.43 6.81
CA ILE A 13 4.29 -2.88 7.20
C ILE A 13 4.47 -1.54 7.91
N PHE A 14 5.46 -1.43 8.79
CA PHE A 14 5.74 -0.18 9.50
C PHE A 14 6.23 0.92 8.55
N LEU A 15 7.07 0.57 7.58
CA LEU A 15 7.53 1.50 6.54
C LEU A 15 6.39 1.95 5.63
N MET A 16 5.46 1.05 5.27
CA MET A 16 4.24 1.42 4.55
C MET A 16 3.36 2.37 5.37
N PHE A 17 3.16 2.09 6.65
CA PHE A 17 2.40 2.97 7.54
C PHE A 17 3.04 4.37 7.65
N ILE A 18 4.35 4.44 7.92
CA ILE A 18 5.08 5.71 7.97
C ILE A 18 4.96 6.44 6.63
N GLY A 19 5.10 5.73 5.50
CA GLY A 19 4.95 6.32 4.17
C GLY A 19 3.56 6.92 3.96
N VAL A 20 2.50 6.18 4.27
CA VAL A 20 1.12 6.68 4.17
C VAL A 20 0.87 7.87 5.08
N ALA A 21 1.35 7.82 6.33
CA ALA A 21 1.22 8.96 7.24
C ALA A 21 1.97 10.18 6.70
N PHE A 22 3.23 10.01 6.28
CA PHE A 22 4.04 11.08 5.73
C PHE A 22 3.39 11.73 4.51
N PHE A 23 2.96 10.94 3.51
CA PHE A 23 2.29 11.47 2.32
C PHE A 23 0.90 12.03 2.62
N GLY A 24 0.19 11.45 3.59
CA GLY A 24 -1.10 11.96 4.06
C GLY A 24 -0.99 13.36 4.67
N ALA A 25 0.14 13.71 5.28
CA ALA A 25 0.38 15.05 5.80
C ALA A 25 0.47 16.12 4.70
N PHE A 26 0.84 15.75 3.48
CA PHE A 26 0.86 16.63 2.30
C PHE A 26 -0.51 16.75 1.61
N GLY A 27 -1.57 16.18 2.19
CA GLY A 27 -2.92 16.38 1.69
C GLY A 27 -3.41 17.84 1.84
N PRO A 28 -4.64 18.15 1.43
CA PRO A 28 -5.19 19.50 1.43
C PRO A 28 -5.37 20.06 2.86
N SER A 29 -4.28 20.55 3.43
CA SER A 29 -4.18 21.16 4.77
C SER A 29 -4.99 22.45 4.91
N ASN A 30 -5.39 23.04 3.77
CA ASN A 30 -6.25 24.21 3.68
C ASN A 30 -7.71 23.96 4.11
N LEU A 31 -8.14 22.70 4.28
CA LEU A 31 -9.51 22.38 4.72
C LEU A 31 -9.61 22.41 6.26
N LYS A 32 -10.60 23.14 6.80
CA LYS A 32 -10.78 23.41 8.24
C LYS A 32 -10.81 22.16 9.13
N TYR A 33 -11.30 21.02 8.62
CA TYR A 33 -11.40 19.75 9.36
C TYR A 33 -10.37 18.70 8.93
N PHE A 34 -9.45 19.04 8.03
CA PHE A 34 -8.48 18.09 7.48
C PHE A 34 -7.63 17.43 8.56
N TRP A 35 -7.05 18.24 9.45
CA TRP A 35 -6.17 17.74 10.51
C TRP A 35 -6.87 16.75 11.45
N TRP A 36 -8.12 17.02 11.82
CA TRP A 36 -8.87 16.14 12.71
C TRP A 36 -9.14 14.77 12.06
N TRP A 37 -9.60 14.78 10.80
CA TRP A 37 -9.79 13.55 10.02
C TRP A 37 -8.48 12.82 9.75
N TYR A 38 -7.41 13.55 9.45
CA TYR A 38 -6.08 12.99 9.23
C TYR A 38 -5.56 12.28 10.48
N PHE A 39 -5.60 12.93 11.66
CA PHE A 39 -5.19 12.30 12.91
C PHE A 39 -6.01 11.05 13.24
N PHE A 40 -7.33 11.10 13.03
CA PHE A 40 -8.20 9.95 13.22
C PHE A 40 -7.79 8.77 12.30
N ILE A 41 -7.58 9.04 11.01
CA ILE A 41 -7.15 8.04 10.03
C ILE A 41 -5.77 7.46 10.39
N VAL A 42 -4.83 8.29 10.85
CA VAL A 42 -3.50 7.84 11.26
C VAL A 42 -3.58 6.91 12.47
N VAL A 43 -4.39 7.23 13.48
CA VAL A 43 -4.57 6.37 14.67
C VAL A 43 -5.22 5.04 14.29
N VAL A 44 -6.29 5.08 13.49
CA VAL A 44 -6.95 3.86 12.99
C VAL A 44 -6.00 3.03 12.13
N GLY A 45 -5.25 3.68 11.23
CA GLY A 45 -4.24 3.03 10.40
C GLY A 45 -3.09 2.42 11.19
N PHE A 46 -2.70 3.06 12.31
CA PHE A 46 -1.70 2.53 13.23
C PHE A 46 -2.21 1.26 13.91
N GLY A 47 -3.42 1.30 14.47
CA GLY A 47 -4.08 0.14 15.06
C GLY A 47 -4.23 -1.03 14.08
N PHE A 48 -4.64 -0.72 12.83
CA PHE A 48 -4.73 -1.72 11.77
C PHE A 48 -3.37 -2.29 11.37
N SER A 49 -2.32 -1.47 11.34
CA SER A 49 -0.95 -1.92 11.09
C SER A 49 -0.46 -2.86 12.18
N LEU A 50 -0.76 -2.57 13.45
CA LEU A 50 -0.48 -3.48 14.56
C LEU A 50 -1.26 -4.79 14.42
N TYR A 51 -2.55 -4.73 14.04
CA TYR A 51 -3.34 -5.92 13.78
C TYR A 51 -2.71 -6.80 12.67
N LEU A 52 -2.26 -6.19 11.57
CA LEU A 52 -1.56 -6.90 10.50
C LEU A 52 -0.24 -7.53 10.96
N ILE A 53 0.51 -6.84 11.83
CA ILE A 53 1.80 -7.31 12.33
C ILE A 53 1.64 -8.46 13.33
N TYR A 54 0.68 -8.39 14.26
CA TYR A 54 0.60 -9.27 15.42
C TYR A 54 -0.50 -10.34 15.34
N CYS A 55 -1.67 -10.00 14.81
CA CYS A 55 -2.84 -10.89 14.83
C CYS A 55 -3.16 -11.51 13.48
N CYS A 56 -2.80 -10.86 12.37
CA CYS A 56 -3.24 -11.31 11.05
C CYS A 56 -2.52 -12.59 10.62
N GLU A 57 -3.28 -13.67 10.44
CA GLU A 57 -2.80 -14.95 9.89
C GLU A 57 -3.32 -15.21 8.47
N ARG A 58 -4.26 -14.38 8.00
CA ARG A 58 -4.87 -14.50 6.68
C ARG A 58 -3.96 -13.87 5.62
N TYR A 59 -3.41 -14.71 4.75
CA TYR A 59 -2.53 -14.30 3.66
C TYR A 59 -3.21 -13.31 2.70
N ILE A 60 -4.48 -13.58 2.39
CA ILE A 60 -5.27 -12.77 1.45
C ILE A 60 -5.50 -11.36 1.98
N LEU A 61 -5.73 -11.19 3.28
CA LEU A 61 -5.92 -9.87 3.88
C LEU A 61 -4.64 -9.06 3.81
N LEU A 62 -3.51 -9.64 4.24
CA LEU A 62 -2.23 -8.93 4.25
C LEU A 62 -1.77 -8.55 2.84
N LEU A 63 -1.90 -9.47 1.88
CA LEU A 63 -1.51 -9.19 0.49
C LEU A 63 -2.45 -8.16 -0.14
N ALA A 64 -3.76 -8.23 0.13
CA ALA A 64 -4.71 -7.22 -0.33
C ALA A 64 -4.36 -5.83 0.22
N THR A 65 -4.07 -5.73 1.52
CA THR A 65 -3.77 -4.44 2.16
C THR A 65 -2.48 -3.85 1.61
N VAL A 66 -1.41 -4.65 1.50
CA VAL A 66 -0.12 -4.19 0.95
C VAL A 66 -0.26 -3.72 -0.50
N LEU A 67 -0.97 -4.48 -1.34
CA LEU A 67 -1.20 -4.08 -2.73
C LEU A 67 -2.07 -2.83 -2.82
N SER A 68 -3.14 -2.75 -2.02
CA SER A 68 -4.02 -1.58 -2.02
C SER A 68 -3.29 -0.31 -1.60
N VAL A 69 -2.50 -0.36 -0.53
CA VAL A 69 -1.71 0.78 -0.05
C VAL A 69 -0.71 1.22 -1.11
N ALA A 70 0.03 0.28 -1.71
CA ALA A 70 1.00 0.60 -2.76
C ALA A 70 0.36 1.26 -4.00
N ILE A 71 -0.85 0.85 -4.37
CA ILE A 71 -1.59 1.42 -5.51
C ILE A 71 -2.20 2.77 -5.16
N CYS A 72 -2.71 2.96 -3.93
CA CYS A 72 -3.44 4.17 -3.54
C CYS A 72 -2.56 5.37 -3.18
N ILE A 73 -1.29 5.18 -2.81
CA ILE A 73 -0.39 6.29 -2.43
C ILE A 73 -0.15 7.25 -3.61
N PHE A 74 0.21 6.74 -4.79
CA PHE A 74 0.57 7.60 -5.94
C PHE A 74 -0.61 8.44 -6.49
N PRO A 75 -1.81 7.90 -6.66
CA PRO A 75 -2.99 8.68 -7.08
C PRO A 75 -3.41 9.69 -6.02
N TYR A 76 -3.24 9.39 -4.73
CA TYR A 76 -3.52 10.33 -3.66
C TYR A 76 -2.58 11.56 -3.71
N ILE A 77 -1.28 11.34 -3.94
CA ILE A 77 -0.31 12.43 -4.13
C ILE A 77 -0.67 13.25 -5.38
N ALA A 78 -0.97 12.58 -6.50
CA ALA A 78 -1.36 13.25 -7.73
C ALA A 78 -2.65 14.08 -7.56
N GLY A 79 -3.65 13.54 -6.85
CA GLY A 79 -4.93 14.22 -6.60
C GLY A 79 -4.82 15.40 -5.64
N SER A 80 -4.03 15.26 -4.57
CA SER A 80 -3.76 16.36 -3.64
C SER A 80 -3.00 17.51 -4.31
N LEU A 81 -1.97 17.21 -5.11
CA LEU A 81 -1.26 18.23 -5.89
C LEU A 81 -2.15 18.90 -6.94
N ALA A 82 -2.96 18.12 -7.67
CA ALA A 82 -3.90 18.67 -8.65
C ALA A 82 -4.94 19.59 -8.00
N TYR A 83 -5.45 19.22 -6.81
CA TYR A 83 -6.35 20.09 -6.04
C TYR A 83 -5.68 21.40 -5.64
N LEU A 84 -4.44 21.34 -5.12
CA LEU A 84 -3.71 22.53 -4.67
C LEU A 84 -3.45 23.51 -5.82
N ILE A 85 -2.94 23.01 -6.96
CA ILE A 85 -2.68 23.84 -8.15
C ILE A 85 -3.97 24.54 -8.59
N VAL A 86 -5.07 23.80 -8.71
CA VAL A 86 -6.33 24.38 -9.19
C VAL A 86 -6.97 25.31 -8.16
N SER A 87 -6.77 25.06 -6.86
CA SER A 87 -7.25 25.94 -5.78
C SER A 87 -6.50 27.26 -5.66
N ASP A 88 -5.35 27.40 -6.33
CA ASP A 88 -4.67 28.69 -6.47
C ASP A 88 -5.29 29.54 -7.60
N TYR A 89 -5.88 28.89 -8.62
CA TYR A 89 -6.57 29.56 -9.73
C TYR A 89 -8.06 29.80 -9.50
N PHE A 90 -8.71 28.87 -8.81
CA PHE A 90 -10.13 28.94 -8.44
C PHE A 90 -10.25 29.09 -6.93
N ASP A 91 -11.19 29.90 -6.48
CA ASP A 91 -11.44 30.11 -5.06
C ASP A 91 -11.54 28.79 -4.27
N LYS A 92 -11.06 28.85 -3.03
CA LYS A 92 -10.90 27.68 -2.16
C LYS A 92 -12.25 26.99 -1.94
N GLY A 93 -12.36 25.76 -2.42
CA GLY A 93 -13.57 24.95 -2.27
C GLY A 93 -14.55 25.05 -3.43
N ASP A 94 -14.18 25.68 -4.55
CA ASP A 94 -14.94 25.58 -5.80
C ASP A 94 -15.11 24.08 -6.17
N PRO A 95 -16.34 23.61 -6.44
CA PRO A 95 -16.58 22.25 -6.92
C PRO A 95 -15.70 21.84 -8.11
N ARG A 96 -15.24 22.79 -8.94
CA ARG A 96 -14.33 22.54 -10.07
C ARG A 96 -12.95 22.07 -9.61
N SER A 97 -12.39 22.69 -8.58
CA SER A 97 -11.09 22.32 -7.99
C SER A 97 -11.13 20.93 -7.37
N VAL A 98 -12.24 20.62 -6.70
CA VAL A 98 -12.49 19.28 -6.13
C VAL A 98 -12.61 18.23 -7.24
N ALA A 99 -13.33 18.52 -8.32
CA ALA A 99 -13.48 17.60 -9.45
C ALA A 99 -12.13 17.27 -10.12
N ILE A 100 -11.27 18.27 -10.32
CA ILE A 100 -9.95 18.06 -10.93
C ILE A 100 -9.00 17.29 -9.99
N GLY A 101 -9.05 17.54 -8.67
CA GLY A 101 -8.28 16.77 -7.68
C GLY A 101 -8.69 15.30 -7.61
N ILE A 102 -9.97 14.99 -7.85
CA ILE A 102 -10.50 13.61 -7.83
C ILE A 102 -10.20 12.85 -9.15
N ALA A 103 -10.02 13.55 -10.27
CA ALA A 103 -9.77 12.95 -11.58
C ALA A 103 -8.63 11.90 -11.63
N PRO A 104 -7.42 12.15 -11.09
CA PRO A 104 -6.36 11.13 -11.10
C PRO A 104 -6.73 9.88 -10.28
N ILE A 105 -7.50 10.04 -9.21
CA ILE A 105 -7.96 8.93 -8.37
C ILE A 105 -8.99 8.08 -9.15
N THR A 106 -9.94 8.72 -9.84
CA THR A 106 -10.98 8.02 -10.60
C THR A 106 -10.41 7.28 -11.81
N ILE A 107 -9.45 7.86 -12.53
CA ILE A 107 -8.76 7.20 -13.66
C ILE A 107 -8.10 5.89 -13.19
N VAL A 108 -7.36 5.96 -12.08
CA VAL A 108 -6.64 4.78 -11.55
C VAL A 108 -7.62 3.75 -11.00
N LEU A 109 -8.71 4.18 -10.37
CA LEU A 109 -9.78 3.31 -9.89
C LEU A 109 -10.48 2.59 -11.05
N MET A 110 -10.80 3.30 -12.13
CA MET A 110 -11.38 2.71 -13.34
C MET A 110 -10.45 1.67 -13.96
N MET A 111 -9.15 1.98 -14.08
CA MET A 111 -8.18 1.00 -14.56
C MET A 111 -8.08 -0.22 -13.64
N PHE A 112 -8.11 -0.01 -12.32
CA PHE A 112 -8.13 -1.10 -11.35
C PHE A 112 -9.37 -2.00 -11.53
N LEU A 113 -10.56 -1.42 -11.75
CA LEU A 113 -11.78 -2.18 -12.05
C LEU A 113 -11.63 -2.96 -13.37
N VAL A 114 -11.11 -2.36 -14.43
CA VAL A 114 -10.85 -3.05 -15.70
C VAL A 114 -9.92 -4.26 -15.49
N ILE A 115 -8.86 -4.10 -14.70
CA ILE A 115 -7.93 -5.19 -14.37
C ILE A 115 -8.62 -6.30 -13.57
N LEU A 116 -9.53 -5.94 -12.65
CA LEU A 116 -10.30 -6.88 -11.85
C LEU A 116 -11.29 -7.68 -12.69
N TYR A 117 -12.00 -7.05 -13.64
CA TYR A 117 -13.01 -7.70 -14.47
C TYR A 117 -12.44 -8.45 -15.69
N SER A 118 -11.23 -8.09 -16.14
CA SER A 118 -10.54 -8.76 -17.24
C SER A 118 -10.16 -10.21 -16.90
N LYS A 119 -10.22 -11.12 -17.89
CA LYS A 119 -9.97 -12.56 -17.71
C LYS A 119 -8.57 -12.83 -17.15
N ALA A 120 -8.49 -13.74 -16.18
CA ALA A 120 -7.23 -14.18 -15.59
C ALA A 120 -6.57 -15.22 -16.52
N SER A 121 -5.50 -14.82 -17.22
CA SER A 121 -4.74 -15.71 -18.11
C SER A 121 -3.60 -16.45 -17.39
N PHE A 122 -3.18 -16.00 -16.19
CA PHE A 122 -2.03 -16.57 -15.50
C PHE A 122 -2.20 -16.54 -13.98
N PHE A 123 -1.93 -17.67 -13.32
CA PHE A 123 -2.01 -17.83 -11.87
C PHE A 123 -0.58 -17.81 -11.27
N PRO A 124 -0.17 -16.73 -10.58
CA PRO A 124 1.20 -16.58 -10.09
C PRO A 124 1.48 -17.21 -8.72
N PHE A 125 0.52 -17.96 -8.16
CA PHE A 125 0.62 -18.52 -6.81
C PHE A 125 0.80 -20.03 -6.85
N GLU A 126 1.63 -20.55 -5.95
CA GLU A 126 1.76 -21.97 -5.68
C GLU A 126 0.97 -22.27 -4.41
N CYS A 127 0.04 -23.21 -4.50
CA CYS A 127 -0.84 -23.59 -3.40
C CYS A 127 -0.51 -25.03 -2.99
N VAL A 128 -0.01 -25.22 -1.77
CA VAL A 128 0.21 -26.53 -1.16
C VAL A 128 -0.82 -26.68 -0.04
N GLY A 129 -1.93 -27.37 -0.31
CA GLY A 129 -3.06 -27.45 0.62
C GLY A 129 -3.69 -26.09 0.92
N ASN A 130 -3.73 -25.70 2.21
CA ASN A 130 -4.24 -24.41 2.68
C ASN A 130 -3.14 -23.32 2.84
N ARG A 131 -1.93 -23.60 2.35
CA ARG A 131 -0.78 -22.71 2.40
C ARG A 131 -0.48 -22.16 1.01
N VAL A 132 -0.31 -20.84 0.92
CA VAL A 132 -0.05 -20.15 -0.35
C VAL A 132 1.31 -19.47 -0.29
N ALA A 133 2.13 -19.71 -1.31
CA ALA A 133 3.36 -18.96 -1.57
C ALA A 133 3.27 -18.31 -2.96
N PRO A 134 3.82 -17.10 -3.16
CA PRO A 134 4.05 -16.60 -4.50
C PRO A 134 5.02 -17.56 -5.20
N ARG A 135 4.66 -18.06 -6.39
CA ARG A 135 5.57 -18.92 -7.16
C ARG A 135 6.86 -18.11 -7.37
N PRO A 136 8.04 -18.61 -6.98
CA PRO A 136 9.27 -17.87 -7.19
C PRO A 136 9.43 -17.65 -8.69
N LYS A 137 9.28 -16.40 -9.13
CA LYS A 137 9.70 -16.01 -10.48
C LYS A 137 11.19 -16.32 -10.49
N ARG A 138 11.63 -17.28 -11.32
CA ARG A 138 13.06 -17.56 -11.56
C ARG A 138 13.75 -16.20 -11.67
N ILE A 139 14.56 -15.86 -10.68
CA ILE A 139 15.22 -14.56 -10.62
C ILE A 139 16.18 -14.57 -11.80
N VAL A 140 15.78 -13.93 -12.90
CA VAL A 140 16.73 -13.55 -13.94
C VAL A 140 17.61 -12.52 -13.26
N ASN A 141 18.81 -12.99 -12.88
CA ASN A 141 19.95 -12.26 -12.35
C ASN A 141 19.65 -10.76 -12.11
N SER A 142 19.14 -10.42 -10.92
CA SER A 142 18.98 -9.02 -10.55
C SER A 142 20.39 -8.45 -10.37
N ARG A 143 20.91 -7.79 -11.41
CA ARG A 143 22.08 -6.91 -11.29
C ARG A 143 21.91 -6.09 -10.00
N ASN A 144 22.93 -6.09 -9.15
CA ASN A 144 22.99 -5.26 -7.95
C ASN A 144 23.08 -3.79 -8.39
N TYR A 145 21.94 -3.21 -8.71
CA TYR A 145 21.84 -1.78 -8.91
C TYR A 145 21.86 -1.12 -7.53
N ASN A 146 22.83 -0.24 -7.27
CA ASN A 146 22.87 0.53 -6.05
C ASN A 146 21.63 1.42 -5.98
N LEU A 147 20.62 0.95 -5.26
CA LEU A 147 19.32 1.61 -5.11
C LEU A 147 19.48 3.05 -4.57
N GLY A 148 20.47 3.26 -3.69
CA GLY A 148 20.84 4.57 -3.17
C GLY A 148 21.34 5.53 -4.26
N LEU A 149 22.17 5.06 -5.19
CA LEU A 149 22.64 5.85 -6.33
C LEU A 149 21.52 6.20 -7.30
N ILE A 150 20.65 5.24 -7.62
CA ILE A 150 19.49 5.50 -8.49
C ILE A 150 18.57 6.53 -7.83
N SER A 151 18.30 6.38 -6.53
CA SER A 151 17.47 7.35 -5.80
C SER A 151 18.12 8.73 -5.70
N GLY A 152 19.45 8.79 -5.53
CA GLY A 152 20.20 10.06 -5.47
C GLY A 152 20.21 10.78 -6.82
N VAL A 153 20.50 10.05 -7.89
CA VAL A 153 20.50 10.58 -9.27
C VAL A 153 19.09 11.01 -9.68
N SER A 154 18.05 10.24 -9.36
CA SER A 154 16.67 10.65 -9.68
C SER A 154 16.25 11.91 -8.91
N THR A 155 16.67 12.05 -7.65
CA THR A 155 16.35 13.24 -6.83
C THR A 155 17.10 14.47 -7.33
N LEU A 156 18.38 14.33 -7.69
CA LEU A 156 19.18 15.43 -8.24
C LEU A 156 18.65 15.90 -9.59
N THR A 157 18.43 14.98 -10.54
CA THR A 157 17.87 15.31 -11.86
C THR A 157 16.47 15.92 -11.71
N GLY A 158 15.64 15.40 -10.81
CA GLY A 158 14.32 15.97 -10.52
C GLY A 158 14.40 17.41 -9.98
N SER A 159 15.31 17.67 -9.04
CA SER A 159 15.50 19.02 -8.46
C SER A 159 16.03 20.03 -9.48
N MET A 160 16.90 19.61 -10.40
CA MET A 160 17.41 20.47 -11.47
C MET A 160 16.32 20.76 -12.51
N PHE A 161 15.49 19.77 -12.84
CA PHE A 161 14.40 19.94 -13.80
C PHE A 161 13.29 20.86 -13.27
N LEU A 162 12.97 20.74 -11.98
CA LEU A 162 12.04 21.64 -11.27
C LEU A 162 12.55 23.08 -11.18
N LYS A 163 13.86 23.29 -11.29
CA LYS A 163 14.46 24.63 -11.36
C LYS A 163 14.39 25.23 -12.77
N SER A 164 14.37 24.40 -13.82
CA SER A 164 14.30 24.84 -15.22
C SER A 164 12.89 25.04 -15.74
N VAL A 165 11.91 24.33 -15.18
CA VAL A 165 10.49 24.42 -15.53
C VAL A 165 9.83 25.29 -14.46
N GLY A 166 9.15 26.36 -14.86
CA GLY A 166 8.48 27.26 -13.90
C GLY A 166 7.59 26.48 -12.92
N ALA A 167 7.51 26.94 -11.66
CA ALA A 167 6.83 26.22 -10.57
C ALA A 167 5.39 25.76 -10.95
N GLU A 168 4.71 26.58 -11.75
CA GLU A 168 3.38 26.35 -12.33
C GLU A 168 3.31 25.10 -13.25
N THR A 169 4.31 24.92 -14.14
CA THR A 169 4.36 23.80 -15.10
C THR A 169 4.97 22.55 -14.49
N GLY A 170 5.84 22.72 -13.49
CA GLY A 170 6.42 21.61 -12.73
C GLY A 170 5.36 20.81 -11.96
N GLY A 171 4.40 21.48 -11.33
CA GLY A 171 3.31 20.84 -10.60
C GLY A 171 2.44 19.96 -11.51
N MET A 172 2.03 20.48 -12.68
CA MET A 172 1.25 19.70 -13.66
C MET A 172 2.03 18.49 -14.19
N PHE A 173 3.33 18.64 -14.44
CA PHE A 173 4.16 17.51 -14.87
C PHE A 173 4.23 16.41 -13.81
N VAL A 174 4.38 16.76 -12.53
CA VAL A 174 4.39 15.78 -11.42
C VAL A 174 3.06 15.04 -11.33
N VAL A 175 1.92 15.71 -11.49
CA VAL A 175 0.60 15.07 -11.51
C VAL A 175 0.49 14.04 -12.65
N VAL A 176 0.95 14.40 -13.86
CA VAL A 176 0.94 13.49 -15.02
C VAL A 176 1.91 12.33 -14.82
N ALA A 177 3.12 12.59 -14.33
CA ALA A 177 4.11 11.55 -14.07
C ALA A 177 3.63 10.54 -13.02
N CYS A 178 3.06 11.01 -11.90
CA CYS A 178 2.53 10.15 -10.84
C CYS A 178 1.34 9.30 -11.32
N THR A 179 0.45 9.88 -12.13
CA THR A 179 -0.69 9.12 -12.70
C THR A 179 -0.22 8.05 -13.67
N VAL A 180 0.68 8.36 -14.60
CA VAL A 180 1.26 7.38 -15.53
C VAL A 180 2.02 6.28 -14.77
N LEU A 181 2.81 6.64 -13.76
CA LEU A 181 3.53 5.67 -12.93
C LEU A 181 2.56 4.74 -12.18
N SER A 182 1.46 5.27 -11.65
CA SER A 182 0.44 4.47 -10.96
C SER A 182 -0.24 3.47 -11.92
N VAL A 183 -0.48 3.87 -13.17
CA VAL A 183 -1.00 3.01 -14.25
C VAL A 183 0.00 1.89 -14.61
N ILE A 184 1.28 2.22 -14.74
CA ILE A 184 2.33 1.23 -15.02
C ILE A 184 2.45 0.22 -13.86
N LEU A 185 2.41 0.70 -12.61
CA LEU A 185 2.42 -0.15 -11.42
C LEU A 185 1.21 -1.09 -11.39
N LEU A 186 0.01 -0.58 -11.71
CA LEU A 186 -1.19 -1.40 -11.85
C LEU A 186 -1.00 -2.52 -12.88
N PHE A 187 -0.41 -2.20 -14.03
CA PHE A 187 -0.12 -3.19 -15.07
C PHE A 187 0.90 -4.24 -14.61
N TYR A 188 1.93 -3.85 -13.86
CA TYR A 188 2.90 -4.80 -13.31
C TYR A 188 2.28 -5.74 -12.27
N VAL A 189 1.44 -5.19 -11.39
CA VAL A 189 0.80 -5.89 -10.28
C VAL A 189 -0.47 -6.65 -10.71
N ARG A 190 -0.96 -6.44 -11.94
CA ARG A 190 -2.21 -7.04 -12.49
C ARG A 190 -2.32 -8.54 -12.26
N HIS A 191 -1.21 -9.28 -12.39
CA HIS A 191 -1.20 -10.73 -12.21
C HIS A 191 -1.40 -11.12 -10.74
N GLY A 192 -0.85 -10.33 -9.80
CA GLY A 192 -1.05 -10.51 -8.36
C GLY A 192 -2.49 -10.22 -7.94
N ILE A 193 -3.09 -9.13 -8.44
CA ILE A 193 -4.50 -8.78 -8.17
C ILE A 193 -5.44 -9.88 -8.70
N ARG A 194 -5.21 -10.34 -9.93
CA ARG A 194 -6.01 -11.42 -10.53
C ARG A 194 -5.87 -12.72 -9.77
N GLY A 195 -4.64 -13.11 -9.40
CA GLY A 195 -4.40 -14.30 -8.59
C GLY A 195 -5.05 -14.20 -7.20
N LEU A 196 -5.02 -13.03 -6.56
CA LEU A 196 -5.66 -12.77 -5.29
C LEU A 196 -7.20 -12.88 -5.37
N ARG A 197 -7.80 -12.42 -6.46
CA ARG A 197 -9.24 -12.60 -6.73
C ARG A 197 -9.60 -14.08 -6.81
N THR A 198 -8.85 -14.86 -7.58
CA THR A 198 -9.05 -16.31 -7.70
C THR A 198 -8.88 -17.01 -6.35
N LEU A 199 -7.87 -16.64 -5.58
CA LEU A 199 -7.66 -17.15 -4.22
C LEU A 199 -8.83 -16.83 -3.30
N ARG A 200 -9.35 -15.59 -3.31
CA ARG A 200 -10.52 -15.20 -2.51
C ARG A 200 -11.79 -15.97 -2.89
N ILE A 201 -12.01 -16.21 -4.18
CA ILE A 201 -13.16 -17.01 -4.65
C ILE A 201 -13.01 -18.47 -4.18
N ARG A 202 -11.79 -19.00 -4.21
CA ARG A 202 -11.49 -20.36 -3.75
C ARG A 202 -11.61 -20.50 -2.23
N GLU A 203 -11.16 -19.50 -1.48
CA GLU A 203 -11.28 -19.41 -0.01
C GLU A 203 -12.74 -19.47 0.43
N ARG A 204 -13.65 -18.77 -0.27
CA ARG A 204 -15.09 -18.81 0.03
C ARG A 204 -15.72 -20.20 -0.08
N LYS A 205 -15.08 -21.13 -0.80
CA LYS A 205 -15.55 -22.51 -0.96
C LYS A 205 -14.88 -23.49 0.01
N MET A 206 -13.90 -23.02 0.81
CA MET A 206 -13.16 -23.86 1.75
C MET A 206 -13.61 -23.60 3.19
N PRO A 207 -13.59 -24.62 4.07
CA PRO A 207 -13.95 -24.47 5.48
C PRO A 207 -12.89 -23.70 6.28
N THR A 208 -11.64 -23.64 5.78
CA THR A 208 -10.52 -22.96 6.45
C THR A 208 -9.90 -21.88 5.55
N PRO A 209 -9.57 -20.70 6.10
CA PRO A 209 -9.01 -19.58 5.34
C PRO A 209 -7.54 -19.80 4.96
N TYR A 210 -7.09 -19.19 3.87
CA TYR A 210 -5.71 -19.36 3.37
C TYR A 210 -4.68 -18.72 4.30
N THR A 211 -3.68 -19.51 4.66
CA THR A 211 -2.58 -19.13 5.55
C THR A 211 -1.26 -19.00 4.81
N PHE A 212 -0.30 -18.29 5.42
CA PHE A 212 1.06 -18.20 4.91
C PHE A 212 1.74 -19.57 4.89
N MET A 213 2.54 -19.83 3.87
CA MET A 213 3.38 -21.05 3.82
C MET A 213 4.33 -21.17 5.04
N GLN A 214 4.87 -20.02 5.49
CA GLN A 214 5.77 -19.89 6.64
C GLN A 214 5.05 -19.41 7.91
N ILE A 215 3.77 -19.77 8.11
CA ILE A 215 3.00 -19.28 9.27
C ILE A 215 3.64 -19.65 10.62
N ASP A 216 4.30 -20.82 10.69
CA ASP A 216 4.96 -21.31 11.90
C ASP A 216 6.16 -20.41 12.26
N GLU A 217 6.99 -20.03 11.28
CA GLU A 217 8.09 -19.06 11.46
C GLU A 217 7.60 -17.66 11.83
N ILE A 218 6.48 -17.22 11.26
CA ILE A 218 5.87 -15.92 11.59
C ILE A 218 5.35 -15.93 13.03
N ARG A 219 4.70 -17.01 13.49
CA ARG A 219 4.25 -17.16 14.88
C ARG A 219 5.44 -17.18 15.84
N GLU A 220 6.51 -17.88 15.50
CA GLU A 220 7.74 -17.85 16.29
C GLU A 220 8.36 -16.46 16.35
N ALA A 221 8.51 -15.77 15.22
CA ALA A 221 9.05 -14.42 15.16
C ALA A 221 8.21 -13.44 16.00
N ARG A 222 6.88 -13.53 15.92
CA ARG A 222 5.94 -12.73 16.74
C ARG A 222 6.10 -13.02 18.23
N SER A 223 6.28 -14.28 18.62
CA SER A 223 6.46 -14.67 20.03
C SER A 223 7.72 -14.10 20.66
N ARG A 224 8.74 -13.80 19.85
CA ARG A 224 10.01 -13.21 20.31
C ARG A 224 9.90 -11.69 20.53
N TRP A 225 8.95 -11.01 19.88
CA TRP A 225 8.76 -9.57 19.98
C TRP A 225 8.05 -9.14 21.28
N TRP A 226 8.48 -8.00 21.83
CA TRP A 226 8.03 -7.48 23.13
C TRP A 226 6.50 -7.27 23.20
N LEU A 227 5.90 -6.78 22.12
CA LEU A 227 4.44 -6.64 22.01
C LEU A 227 3.70 -7.98 21.94
N GLY A 228 4.31 -9.02 21.34
CA GLY A 228 3.77 -10.38 21.39
C GLY A 228 3.77 -10.96 22.81
N ARG A 229 4.78 -10.60 23.63
CA ARG A 229 4.80 -10.94 25.06
C ARG A 229 3.77 -10.15 25.86
N LEU A 230 3.59 -8.86 25.57
CA LEU A 230 2.53 -8.04 26.17
C LEU A 230 1.13 -8.60 25.91
N PHE A 231 0.83 -9.03 24.68
CA PHE A 231 -0.47 -9.65 24.38
C PHE A 231 -0.67 -10.98 25.11
N LYS A 232 0.37 -11.82 25.25
CA LYS A 232 0.30 -13.03 26.07
C LYS A 232 0.08 -12.71 27.55
N TRP A 233 0.76 -11.69 28.05
CA TRP A 233 0.62 -11.23 29.43
C TRP A 233 -0.78 -10.68 29.73
N LEU A 234 -1.32 -9.83 28.85
CA LEU A 234 -2.71 -9.34 28.93
C LEU A 234 -3.74 -10.47 28.84
N GLY A 235 -3.47 -11.49 28.02
CA GLY A 235 -4.28 -12.70 27.97
C GLY A 235 -4.27 -13.48 29.29
N SER A 236 -3.10 -13.66 29.90
CA SER A 236 -2.97 -14.35 31.20
C SER A 236 -3.64 -13.61 32.35
N LEU A 237 -3.63 -12.27 32.36
CA LEU A 237 -4.35 -11.45 33.33
C LEU A 237 -5.86 -11.67 33.28
N ARG A 238 -6.40 -11.89 32.09
CA ARG A 238 -7.84 -12.15 31.89
C ARG A 238 -8.25 -13.55 32.32
N GLN A 239 -7.34 -14.52 32.28
CA GLN A 239 -7.58 -15.86 32.82
C GLN A 239 -7.47 -15.89 34.36
N SER A 240 -6.65 -15.03 34.96
CA SER A 240 -6.51 -14.92 36.41
C SER A 240 -7.68 -14.23 37.12
N THR A 241 -8.56 -13.54 36.38
CA THR A 241 -9.74 -12.84 36.93
C THR A 241 -11.04 -13.60 36.73
N GLY A 242 -10.98 -14.80 36.14
CA GLY A 242 -12.11 -15.70 35.94
C GLY A 242 -12.10 -16.94 36.85
N SER A 243 -11.30 -16.93 37.92
CA SER A 243 -11.26 -17.97 38.97
C SER A 243 -11.87 -17.47 40.26
#